data_AF-A0A2M7MGG3-F1
#
_entry.id   AF-A0A2M7MGG3-F1
#
_cell.length_a   1.000
_cell.length_b   1.000
_cell.length_c   1.000
_cell.angle_alpha   90.00
_cell.angle_beta   90.00
_cell.angle_gamma   90.00
#
_symmetry.space_group_name_H-M   'P 1'
#
loop_
_entity.id
_entity.type
_entity.pdbx_description
1 polymer ?
#
loop_
_entity_poly.entity_id
_entity_poly.type
_entity_poly.pdbx_seq_one_letter_code
_entity_poly.pdbx_strand_id
1 'polypeptide(L)'
;MNKKIVPILIAAVVVAGAGGFFAGLKYGQSKNSQLPLGNMRNLTAEQRQQMAQQNGGRNFQGMQPNGTGERNGGFLNGEIIFKDDKSATVKLRAGGSQIIFFSEATAFTKSATSTAGDLKVGDTVMVNGSANADGSVNAESIQLMPNLPNPLNNN
;
A
#
# COMPACT_ATOMS: atom_id res chain seq x y z
N MET A 1 10.97 -39.29 -27.56
CA MET A 1 10.77 -37.99 -28.23
C MET A 1 11.99 -37.70 -29.09
N ASN A 2 11.80 -37.36 -30.37
CA ASN A 2 12.92 -37.06 -31.26
C ASN A 2 13.61 -35.78 -30.80
N LYS A 3 14.94 -35.81 -30.62
CA LYS A 3 15.75 -34.69 -30.12
C LYS A 3 15.62 -33.41 -30.96
N LYS A 4 15.08 -33.51 -32.19
CA LYS A 4 14.78 -32.40 -33.10
C LYS A 4 13.42 -31.72 -32.86
N ILE A 5 12.50 -32.34 -32.12
CA ILE A 5 11.16 -31.79 -31.86
C ILE A 5 11.18 -30.76 -30.72
N VAL A 6 12.05 -30.95 -29.73
CA VAL A 6 12.20 -30.04 -28.58
C VAL A 6 12.56 -28.59 -28.99
N PRO A 7 13.57 -28.33 -29.84
CA PRO A 7 13.88 -26.96 -30.23
C PRO A 7 12.77 -26.30 -31.08
N ILE A 8 12.03 -27.07 -31.88
CA ILE A 8 10.91 -26.56 -32.69
C ILE A 8 9.76 -26.11 -31.80
N LEU A 9 9.44 -26.87 -30.74
CA LEU A 9 8.41 -26.49 -29.78
C LEU A 9 8.79 -25.23 -29.00
N ILE A 10 10.06 -25.09 -28.59
CA ILE A 10 10.54 -23.89 -27.88
C ILE A 10 10.45 -22.66 -28.80
N ALA A 11 10.88 -22.77 -30.07
CA ALA A 11 10.77 -21.68 -31.03
C ALA A 11 9.31 -21.27 -31.27
N ALA A 12 8.39 -22.24 -31.39
CA ALA A 12 6.96 -21.97 -31.58
C ALA A 12 6.34 -21.23 -30.37
N VAL A 13 6.70 -21.61 -29.14
CA VAL A 13 6.20 -20.95 -27.92
C VAL A 13 6.72 -19.52 -27.79
N VAL A 14 7.98 -19.28 -28.15
CA VAL A 14 8.58 -17.92 -28.10
C VAL A 14 7.91 -17.00 -29.13
N VAL A 15 7.67 -17.49 -30.35
CA VAL A 15 7.00 -16.69 -31.39
C VAL A 15 5.53 -16.42 -31.04
N ALA A 16 4.81 -17.41 -30.52
CA ALA A 16 3.43 -17.23 -30.07
C ALA A 16 3.32 -16.29 -28.85
N GLY A 17 4.24 -16.39 -27.89
CA GLY A 17 4.27 -15.53 -26.71
C GLY A 17 4.59 -14.06 -27.04
N ALA A 18 5.59 -13.82 -27.90
CA ALA A 18 5.95 -12.48 -28.34
C ALA A 18 4.84 -11.85 -29.20
N GLY A 19 4.24 -12.63 -30.12
CA GLY A 19 3.13 -12.18 -30.97
C GLY A 19 1.85 -11.87 -30.17
N GLY A 20 1.49 -12.71 -29.21
CA GLY A 20 0.32 -12.51 -28.35
C GLY A 20 0.46 -11.28 -27.44
N PHE A 21 1.64 -11.04 -26.88
CA PHE A 21 1.93 -9.86 -26.06
C PHE A 21 1.84 -8.55 -26.86
N PHE A 22 2.45 -8.50 -28.04
CA PHE A 22 2.40 -7.31 -28.91
C PHE A 22 1.00 -7.04 -29.46
N ALA A 23 0.26 -8.08 -29.84
CA ALA A 23 -1.14 -7.94 -30.26
C ALA A 23 -2.04 -7.44 -29.13
N GLY A 24 -1.82 -7.93 -27.90
CA GLY A 24 -2.52 -7.46 -26.70
C GLY A 24 -2.27 -5.98 -26.38
N LEU A 25 -1.01 -5.53 -26.48
CA LEU A 25 -0.62 -4.13 -26.30
C LEU A 25 -1.30 -3.20 -27.34
N LYS A 26 -1.27 -3.58 -28.62
CA LYS A 26 -1.87 -2.79 -29.71
C LYS A 26 -3.40 -2.75 -29.62
N TYR A 27 -4.03 -3.86 -29.21
CA TYR A 27 -5.48 -3.93 -28.99
C TYR A 27 -5.89 -3.08 -27.78
N GLY A 28 -5.11 -3.07 -26.69
CA GLY A 28 -5.31 -2.19 -25.53
C GLY A 28 -5.17 -0.71 -25.86
N GLN A 29 -4.20 -0.35 -26.70
CA GLN A 29 -3.99 1.04 -27.15
C GLN A 29 -5.19 1.56 -27.98
N SER A 30 -5.82 0.69 -28.77
CA SER A 30 -6.97 1.05 -29.62
C SER A 30 -8.29 1.24 -28.88
N LYS A 31 -8.39 0.84 -27.60
CA LYS A 31 -9.61 0.95 -26.78
C LYS A 31 -9.61 2.08 -25.75
N ASN A 32 -8.55 2.89 -25.64
CA ASN A 32 -8.53 3.95 -24.64
C ASN A 32 -7.70 5.17 -25.03
N SER A 33 -8.06 5.82 -26.13
CA SER A 33 -7.50 7.11 -26.52
C SER A 33 -8.62 8.10 -26.77
N GLN A 34 -9.04 8.79 -25.70
CA GLN A 34 -9.51 10.19 -25.70
C GLN A 34 -9.88 10.60 -24.27
N LEU A 35 -8.87 10.88 -23.45
CA LEU A 35 -9.04 11.85 -22.36
C LEU A 35 -9.08 13.24 -23.02
N PRO A 36 -10.17 14.02 -22.91
CA PRO A 36 -10.24 15.36 -23.48
C PRO A 36 -9.46 16.35 -22.60
N LEU A 37 -8.13 16.22 -22.59
CA LEU A 37 -7.21 17.21 -22.00
C LEU A 37 -7.13 18.51 -22.82
N GLY A 38 -7.88 18.63 -23.91
CA GLY A 38 -7.93 19.82 -24.76
C GLY A 38 -8.82 20.95 -24.24
N ASN A 39 -9.86 20.64 -23.45
CA ASN A 39 -10.93 21.61 -23.16
C ASN A 39 -10.75 22.40 -21.87
N MET A 40 -9.71 22.13 -21.08
CA MET A 40 -9.47 22.85 -19.80
C MET A 40 -8.66 24.14 -19.96
N ARG A 41 -8.08 24.41 -21.14
CA ARG A 41 -7.23 25.59 -21.37
C ARG A 41 -8.02 26.87 -21.66
N ASN A 42 -9.31 26.76 -22.01
CA ASN A 42 -10.15 27.90 -22.40
C ASN A 42 -11.20 28.29 -21.34
N LEU A 43 -11.11 27.77 -20.11
CA LEU A 43 -12.02 28.14 -19.02
C LEU A 43 -11.49 29.34 -18.23
N THR A 44 -12.34 30.36 -18.07
CA THR A 44 -12.05 31.53 -17.20
C THR A 44 -11.93 31.08 -15.73
N ALA A 45 -11.26 31.90 -14.91
CA ALA A 45 -11.03 31.59 -13.50
C ALA A 45 -12.34 31.36 -12.72
N GLU A 46 -13.40 32.07 -13.10
CA GLU A 46 -14.73 32.02 -12.48
C GLU A 46 -15.47 30.71 -12.79
N GLN A 47 -15.41 30.23 -14.05
CA GLN A 47 -16.00 28.94 -14.41
C GLN A 47 -15.29 27.76 -13.75
N ARG A 48 -13.98 27.90 -13.48
CA ARG A 48 -13.19 26.89 -12.76
C ARG A 48 -13.59 26.80 -11.28
N GLN A 49 -13.90 27.92 -10.64
CA GLN A 49 -14.39 27.96 -9.26
C GLN A 49 -15.81 27.41 -9.13
N GLN A 50 -16.70 27.68 -10.10
CA GLN A 50 -18.03 27.09 -10.11
C GLN A 50 -18.00 25.57 -10.31
N MET A 51 -17.11 25.05 -11.15
CA MET A 51 -16.94 23.60 -11.33
C MET A 51 -16.35 22.93 -10.07
N ALA A 52 -15.43 23.60 -9.37
CA ALA A 52 -14.90 23.15 -8.09
C ALA A 52 -15.95 23.17 -6.98
N GLN A 53 -16.91 24.10 -6.99
CA GLN A 53 -18.03 24.10 -6.03
C GLN A 53 -19.13 23.10 -6.38
N GLN A 54 -19.41 22.89 -7.67
CA GLN A 54 -20.45 21.96 -8.11
C GLN A 54 -19.99 20.50 -8.07
N ASN A 55 -18.69 20.24 -8.22
CA ASN A 55 -18.09 18.89 -8.18
C ASN A 55 -17.26 18.62 -6.90
N GLY A 56 -17.08 19.63 -6.03
CA GLY A 56 -16.23 19.59 -4.83
C GLY A 56 -16.83 18.90 -3.60
N GLY A 57 -17.96 18.20 -3.74
CA GLY A 57 -18.62 17.50 -2.64
C GLY A 57 -18.67 15.98 -2.75
N ARG A 58 -18.30 15.38 -3.90
CA ARG A 58 -18.50 13.92 -4.12
C ARG A 58 -17.35 13.15 -4.76
N ASN A 59 -16.28 13.81 -5.23
CA ASN A 59 -15.24 13.11 -6.02
C ASN A 59 -13.80 13.26 -5.48
N PHE A 60 -13.57 13.94 -4.35
CA PHE A 60 -12.26 13.98 -3.70
C PHE A 60 -11.91 12.71 -2.89
N GLN A 61 -12.83 11.75 -2.78
CA GLN A 61 -12.58 10.44 -2.17
C GLN A 61 -12.13 9.36 -3.19
N GLY A 62 -11.95 9.72 -4.46
CA GLY A 62 -11.50 8.80 -5.53
C GLY A 62 -10.19 9.18 -6.21
N MET A 63 -9.59 10.32 -5.87
CA MET A 63 -8.31 10.76 -6.42
C MET A 63 -7.17 10.22 -5.55
N GLN A 64 -7.05 8.89 -5.52
CA GLN A 64 -5.73 8.29 -5.34
C GLN A 64 -4.85 8.83 -6.46
N PRO A 65 -3.66 9.37 -6.16
CA PRO A 65 -2.72 9.81 -7.18
C PRO A 65 -2.42 8.60 -8.06
N ASN A 66 -2.90 8.62 -9.29
CA ASN A 66 -2.51 7.70 -10.34
C ASN A 66 -1.05 8.01 -10.73
N GLY A 67 -0.13 7.67 -9.84
CA GLY A 67 1.29 7.56 -10.10
C GLY A 67 1.54 6.26 -10.84
N THR A 68 1.30 6.26 -12.15
CA THR A 68 1.88 5.27 -13.05
C THR A 68 3.40 5.44 -13.01
N GLY A 69 4.04 4.61 -12.19
CA GLY A 69 5.48 4.54 -12.01
C GLY A 69 5.84 4.05 -10.60
N GLU A 70 5.97 2.74 -10.44
CA GLU A 70 6.93 2.19 -9.48
C GLU A 70 6.75 2.55 -7.98
N ARG A 71 5.54 2.40 -7.46
CA ARG A 71 5.34 2.15 -6.01
C ARG A 71 4.56 0.87 -5.81
N ASN A 72 5.18 -0.24 -6.18
CA ASN A 72 4.70 -1.58 -5.86
C ASN A 72 4.99 -1.90 -4.38
N GLY A 73 4.43 -1.07 -3.49
CA GLY A 73 4.51 -1.18 -2.04
C GLY A 73 3.10 -1.04 -1.47
N GLY A 74 2.22 -1.96 -1.87
CA GLY A 74 0.87 -2.05 -1.30
C GLY A 74 0.92 -2.49 0.16
N PHE A 75 -0.14 -2.20 0.91
CA PHE A 75 -0.30 -2.76 2.25
C PHE A 75 -0.50 -4.29 2.14
N LEU A 76 0.48 -5.05 2.61
CA LEU A 76 0.43 -6.51 2.63
C LEU A 76 -0.07 -6.99 3.99
N ASN A 77 -1.11 -7.81 3.97
CA ASN A 77 -1.64 -8.44 5.17
C ASN A 77 -1.74 -9.96 4.96
N GLY A 78 -1.14 -10.71 5.89
CA GLY A 78 -1.09 -12.15 5.79
C GLY A 78 -0.33 -12.79 6.95
N GLU A 79 -0.06 -14.08 6.80
CA GLU A 79 0.64 -14.91 7.79
C GLU A 79 2.05 -15.23 7.30
N ILE A 80 3.07 -15.02 8.14
CA ILE A 80 4.45 -15.41 7.80
C ILE A 80 4.54 -16.93 7.87
N ILE A 81 4.86 -17.58 6.75
CA ILE A 81 5.01 -19.04 6.63
C ILE A 81 6.48 -19.49 6.50
N PHE A 82 7.39 -18.55 6.22
CA PHE A 82 8.83 -18.78 6.20
C PHE A 82 9.57 -17.48 6.50
N LYS A 83 10.75 -17.55 7.12
CA LYS A 83 11.62 -16.40 7.35
C LYS A 83 13.10 -16.78 7.27
N ASP A 84 13.91 -15.82 6.84
CA ASP A 84 15.36 -15.80 6.98
C ASP A 84 15.82 -14.44 7.57
N ASP A 85 17.11 -14.13 7.48
CA ASP A 85 17.71 -12.93 8.09
C ASP A 85 17.31 -11.62 7.40
N LYS A 86 16.91 -11.66 6.12
CA LYS A 86 16.61 -10.47 5.30
C LYS A 86 15.28 -10.57 4.55
N SER A 87 14.56 -11.67 4.72
CA SER A 87 13.29 -11.90 4.04
C SER A 87 12.29 -12.72 4.85
N ALA A 88 11.01 -12.57 4.51
CA ALA A 88 9.91 -13.39 5.01
C ALA A 88 8.91 -13.70 3.90
N THR A 89 8.46 -14.95 3.81
CA THR A 89 7.37 -15.35 2.91
C THR A 89 6.05 -15.23 3.66
N VAL A 90 5.15 -14.40 3.13
CA VAL A 90 3.82 -14.16 3.68
C VAL A 90 2.76 -14.82 2.82
N LYS A 91 1.98 -15.70 3.41
CA LYS A 91 0.75 -16.24 2.84
C LYS A 91 -0.34 -15.17 2.87
N LEU A 92 -0.86 -14.82 1.71
CA LEU A 92 -1.87 -13.77 1.58
C LEU A 92 -3.27 -14.32 1.88
N ARG A 93 -4.13 -13.49 2.47
CA ARG A 93 -5.53 -13.86 2.76
C ARG A 93 -6.34 -14.21 1.49
N ALA A 94 -6.04 -13.53 0.39
CA ALA A 94 -6.67 -13.77 -0.91
C ALA A 94 -6.14 -15.00 -1.66
N GLY A 95 -5.22 -15.77 -1.05
CA GLY A 95 -4.53 -16.88 -1.67
C GLY A 95 -3.16 -16.51 -2.22
N GLY A 96 -2.31 -17.52 -2.46
CA GLY A 96 -0.92 -17.33 -2.88
C GLY A 96 0.01 -16.89 -1.74
N SER A 97 1.24 -16.52 -2.09
CA SER A 97 2.26 -16.06 -1.14
C SER A 97 3.19 -15.05 -1.80
N GLN A 98 3.77 -14.16 -1.00
CA GLN A 98 4.71 -13.15 -1.46
C GLN A 98 5.93 -13.09 -0.52
N ILE A 99 7.11 -12.87 -1.08
CA ILE A 99 8.35 -12.67 -0.33
C ILE A 99 8.52 -11.19 -0.05
N ILE A 100 8.73 -10.84 1.21
CA ILE A 100 9.02 -9.50 1.71
C ILE A 100 10.51 -9.44 2.05
N PHE A 101 11.22 -8.46 1.52
CA PHE A 101 12.61 -8.19 1.90
C PHE A 101 12.67 -7.02 2.89
N PHE A 102 13.54 -7.11 3.89
CA PHE A 102 13.76 -6.09 4.89
C PHE A 102 15.26 -5.93 5.20
N SER A 103 15.60 -4.80 5.80
CA SER A 103 16.98 -4.42 6.16
C SER A 103 17.05 -3.85 7.57
N GLU A 104 18.25 -3.49 8.02
CA GLU A 104 18.47 -2.82 9.31
C GLU A 104 17.71 -1.48 9.43
N ALA A 105 17.39 -0.84 8.31
CA ALA A 105 16.58 0.38 8.29
C ALA A 105 15.06 0.11 8.39
N THR A 106 14.63 -1.14 8.32
CA THR A 106 13.21 -1.51 8.44
C THR A 106 12.79 -1.43 9.91
N ALA A 107 11.83 -0.54 10.21
CA ALA A 107 11.26 -0.45 11.55
C ALA A 107 10.25 -1.57 11.78
N PHE A 108 10.51 -2.41 12.78
CA PHE A 108 9.59 -3.46 13.21
C PHE A 108 8.80 -3.00 14.44
N THR A 109 7.48 -3.02 14.32
CA THR A 109 6.59 -2.76 15.45
C THR A 109 5.79 -4.01 15.76
N LYS A 110 5.70 -4.36 17.04
CA LYS A 110 4.90 -5.48 17.53
C LYS A 110 3.96 -4.97 18.60
N SER A 111 2.66 -5.16 18.38
CA SER A 111 1.67 -5.00 19.44
C SER A 111 1.68 -6.26 20.31
N ALA A 112 1.66 -6.07 21.63
CA ALA A 112 1.55 -7.13 22.61
C ALA A 112 0.45 -6.78 23.61
N THR A 113 -0.19 -7.80 24.17
CA THR A 113 -1.10 -7.60 25.31
C THR A 113 -0.29 -7.11 26.49
N SER A 114 -0.73 -6.02 27.10
CA SER A 114 -0.13 -5.41 28.28
C SER A 114 -1.09 -5.51 29.45
N THR A 115 -0.53 -5.60 30.65
CA THR A 115 -1.26 -5.52 31.92
C THR A 115 -0.95 -4.21 32.63
N ALA A 116 -1.69 -3.91 33.69
CA ALA A 116 -1.41 -2.73 34.53
C ALA A 116 -0.01 -2.77 35.17
N GLY A 117 0.55 -3.97 35.41
CA GLY A 117 1.88 -4.14 35.99
C GLY A 117 3.02 -3.78 35.03
N ASP A 118 2.75 -3.72 33.73
CA ASP A 118 3.73 -3.35 32.70
C ASP A 118 3.86 -1.82 32.54
N LEU A 119 2.96 -1.06 33.15
CA LEU A 119 2.99 0.40 33.13
C LEU A 119 4.13 0.90 34.03
N LYS A 120 5.02 1.70 33.47
CA LYS A 120 6.07 2.41 34.22
C LYS A 120 5.94 3.91 34.05
N VAL A 121 6.44 4.63 35.05
CA VAL A 121 6.55 6.09 34.99
C VAL A 121 7.39 6.49 33.78
N GLY A 122 6.86 7.41 32.97
CA GLY A 122 7.48 7.88 31.74
C GLY A 122 6.99 7.18 30.47
N ASP A 123 6.12 6.16 30.56
CA ASP A 123 5.49 5.57 29.38
C ASP A 123 4.50 6.54 28.73
N THR A 124 4.49 6.54 27.39
CA THR A 124 3.44 7.20 26.63
C THR A 124 2.25 6.26 26.48
N VAL A 125 1.09 6.69 26.95
CA VAL A 125 -0.15 5.89 26.90
C VAL A 125 -1.27 6.66 26.20
N MET A 126 -2.11 5.92 25.50
CA MET A 126 -3.40 6.39 25.03
C MET A 126 -4.50 5.74 25.88
N VAL A 127 -5.30 6.56 26.55
CA VAL A 127 -6.36 6.10 27.45
C VAL A 127 -7.72 6.43 26.81
N ASN A 128 -8.58 5.43 26.67
CA ASN A 128 -9.99 5.64 26.36
C ASN A 128 -10.80 5.33 27.63
N GLY A 129 -11.70 6.24 27.98
CA GLY A 129 -12.49 6.14 29.21
C GLY A 129 -13.41 7.33 29.41
N SER A 130 -14.08 7.37 30.55
CA SER A 130 -14.98 8.45 30.94
C SER A 130 -14.27 9.45 31.84
N ALA A 131 -14.44 10.74 31.56
CA ALA A 131 -13.94 11.82 32.43
C ALA A 131 -14.88 12.02 33.63
N ASN A 132 -14.29 12.21 34.80
CA ASN A 132 -14.97 12.48 36.05
C ASN A 132 -15.04 14.00 36.32
N ALA A 133 -15.95 14.42 37.22
CA ALA A 133 -16.16 15.83 37.55
C ALA A 133 -14.96 16.48 38.27
N ASP A 134 -14.07 15.69 38.86
CA ASP A 134 -12.83 16.12 39.50
C ASP A 134 -11.64 16.25 38.53
N GLY A 135 -11.86 15.98 37.23
CA GLY A 135 -10.84 16.03 36.19
C GLY A 135 -10.04 14.73 36.01
N SER A 136 -10.32 13.69 36.79
CA SER A 136 -9.75 12.35 36.59
C SER A 136 -10.45 11.59 35.45
N VAL A 137 -9.86 10.47 35.00
CA VAL A 137 -10.43 9.60 33.95
C VAL A 137 -10.53 8.16 34.46
N ASN A 138 -11.71 7.57 34.35
CA ASN A 138 -11.92 6.12 34.53
C ASN A 138 -11.63 5.41 33.22
N ALA A 139 -10.49 4.72 33.13
CA ALA A 139 -10.05 4.04 31.93
C ALA A 139 -10.86 2.77 31.65
N GLU A 140 -11.37 2.63 30.41
CA GLU A 140 -11.95 1.38 29.88
C GLU A 140 -10.91 0.59 29.09
N SER A 141 -9.98 1.29 28.42
CA SER A 141 -8.82 0.68 27.78
C SER A 141 -7.61 1.60 27.82
N ILE A 142 -6.43 0.99 27.96
CA ILE A 142 -5.15 1.68 27.94
C ILE A 142 -4.28 0.99 26.89
N GLN A 143 -3.77 1.77 25.94
CA GLN A 143 -2.83 1.32 24.94
C GLN A 143 -1.48 1.98 25.20
N LEU A 144 -0.44 1.17 25.42
CA LEU A 144 0.93 1.66 25.49
C LEU A 144 1.40 1.99 24.07
N MET A 145 1.91 3.20 23.87
CA MET A 145 2.49 3.60 22.61
C MET A 145 3.96 3.17 22.59
N PRO A 146 4.43 2.51 21.52
CA PRO A 146 5.85 2.24 21.36
C PRO A 146 6.61 3.57 21.34
N ASN A 147 7.66 3.68 22.15
CA ASN A 147 8.61 4.78 22.02
C ASN A 147 9.39 4.56 20.72
N LEU A 148 8.98 5.26 19.66
CA LEU A 148 9.72 5.28 18.41
C LEU A 148 11.08 5.93 18.68
N PRO A 149 12.22 5.29 18.31
CA PRO A 149 13.51 5.94 18.35
C PRO A 149 13.43 7.23 17.54
N ASN A 150 13.77 8.37 18.15
CA ASN A 150 13.80 9.63 17.43
C ASN A 150 14.95 9.56 16.41
N PRO A 151 14.72 9.58 15.09
CA PRO A 151 15.78 9.40 14.10
C PRO A 151 16.82 10.54 14.12
N LEU A 152 16.61 11.58 14.94
CA LEU A 152 17.48 12.74 15.07
C LEU A 152 18.38 12.72 16.33
N ASN A 153 18.39 11.67 17.15
CA ASN A 153 19.21 11.64 18.39
C ASN A 153 20.53 10.84 18.29
N ASN A 154 20.96 10.44 17.10
CA ASN A 154 22.28 9.86 16.91
C ASN A 154 23.31 11.00 16.78
N ASN A 155 23.78 11.52 17.91
CA ASN A 155 24.95 12.40 18.00
C ASN A 155 25.92 11.87 19.06
#